data_AF-A0A1G6PSL3-F1
#
_entry.id   AF-A0A1G6PSL3-F1
#
_cell.length_a   1.000
_cell.length_b   1.000
_cell.length_c   1.000
_cell.angle_alpha   90.00
_cell.angle_beta   90.00
_cell.angle_gamma   90.00
#
_symmetry.space_group_name_H-M   'P 1'
#
loop_
_entity.id
_entity.type
_entity.pdbx_description
1 polymer ?
#
loop_
_entity_poly.entity_id
_entity_poly.type
_entity_poly.pdbx_seq_one_letter_code
_entity_poly.pdbx_strand_id
1 'polypeptide(L)'
;MHHRAFAATLLLAGLTLAPAAQAACTDQIMEAKTIQLTNLLMPLMQRNAAEAHKISEEMTTTMGRPASDQTCAIYDRLIARAKR
;
A
#
# COMPACT_ATOMS: atom_id res chain seq x y z
N MET A 1 12.60 -59.45 12.03
CA MET A 1 13.68 -58.77 12.78
C MET A 1 13.17 -57.40 13.18
N HIS A 2 12.98 -57.19 14.48
CA HIS A 2 12.56 -55.92 15.08
C HIS A 2 13.75 -54.96 15.08
N HIS A 3 13.55 -53.68 14.77
CA HIS A 3 13.83 -52.55 15.66
C HIS A 3 13.29 -51.26 15.04
N ARG A 4 12.21 -50.77 15.64
CA ARG A 4 11.61 -49.46 15.40
C ARG A 4 12.52 -48.42 16.05
N ALA A 5 13.13 -47.55 15.26
CA ALA A 5 13.66 -46.30 15.77
C ALA A 5 12.57 -45.23 15.66
N PHE A 6 11.85 -45.04 16.76
CA PHE A 6 11.09 -43.84 17.06
C PHE A 6 12.05 -42.74 17.55
N ALA A 7 11.63 -41.48 17.42
CA ALA A 7 12.31 -40.22 17.73
C ALA A 7 13.18 -39.68 16.56
N ALA A 8 13.11 -38.40 16.17
CA ALA A 8 12.67 -37.24 16.89
C ALA A 8 12.04 -36.18 15.96
N THR A 9 10.94 -35.63 16.44
CA THR A 9 10.38 -34.33 16.07
C THR A 9 11.45 -33.24 16.22
N LEU A 10 11.77 -32.52 15.15
CA LEU A 10 12.36 -31.17 15.17
C LEU A 10 11.79 -30.44 13.94
N LEU A 11 10.61 -29.82 14.06
CA LEU A 11 10.49 -28.38 14.30
C LEU A 11 11.43 -27.55 13.42
N LEU A 12 10.95 -27.13 12.26
CA LEU A 12 11.18 -25.80 11.67
C LEU A 12 10.04 -25.46 10.71
N ALA A 13 8.81 -25.60 11.23
CA ALA A 13 7.76 -24.65 10.92
C ALA A 13 8.22 -23.30 11.50
N GLY A 14 8.76 -22.42 10.67
CA GLY A 14 9.39 -21.21 11.19
C GLY A 14 10.10 -20.33 10.19
N LEU A 15 9.96 -20.54 8.88
CA LEU A 15 10.05 -19.43 7.95
C LEU A 15 8.72 -18.68 8.03
N THR A 16 8.42 -18.11 9.20
CA THR A 16 7.51 -16.99 9.29
C THR A 16 8.11 -15.95 8.37
N LEU A 17 7.45 -15.75 7.24
CA LEU A 17 7.62 -14.57 6.41
C LEU A 17 7.74 -13.40 7.38
N ALA A 18 8.96 -12.89 7.57
CA ALA A 18 9.12 -11.59 8.17
C ALA A 18 8.18 -10.70 7.34
N PRO A 19 7.13 -10.08 7.93
CA PRO A 19 6.41 -9.08 7.19
C PRO A 19 7.52 -8.10 6.82
N ALA A 20 7.83 -8.00 5.52
CA ALA A 20 8.77 -7.02 5.01
C ALA A 20 8.37 -5.74 5.71
N ALA A 21 9.21 -5.26 6.63
CA ALA A 21 8.85 -4.20 7.56
C ALA A 21 8.22 -3.11 6.72
N GLN A 22 6.88 -3.06 6.73
CA GLN A 22 6.17 -2.13 5.88
C GLN A 22 6.59 -0.82 6.48
N ALA A 23 7.41 -0.07 5.75
CA ALA A 23 7.91 1.21 6.21
C ALA A 23 6.67 1.96 6.67
N ALA A 24 6.57 2.16 8.00
CA ALA A 24 5.37 2.72 8.60
C ALA A 24 5.07 4.00 7.85
N CYS A 25 3.84 4.17 7.38
CA CYS A 25 3.47 5.37 6.65
C CYS A 25 3.79 6.59 7.53
N THR A 26 4.79 7.38 7.15
CA THR A 26 5.14 8.63 7.82
C THR A 26 4.47 9.81 7.11
N ASP A 27 4.43 10.97 7.77
CA ASP A 27 3.93 12.20 7.15
C ASP A 27 4.71 12.55 5.87
N GLN A 28 6.03 12.32 5.85
CA GLN A 28 6.87 12.52 4.68
C GLN A 28 6.48 11.60 3.51
N ILE A 29 6.15 10.33 3.80
CA ILE A 29 5.69 9.39 2.77
C ILE A 29 4.32 9.81 2.24
N MET A 30 3.41 10.24 3.12
CA MET A 30 2.09 10.74 2.73
C MET A 30 2.19 12.02 1.88
N GLU A 31 3.06 12.96 2.25
CA GLU A 31 3.32 14.17 1.46
C GLU A 31 3.84 13.82 0.07
N ALA A 32 4.85 12.96 -0.02
CA ALA A 32 5.40 12.51 -1.31
C ALA A 32 4.33 11.85 -2.21
N LYS A 33 3.45 11.03 -1.63
CA LYS A 33 2.33 10.41 -2.37
C LYS A 33 1.30 11.44 -2.81
N THR A 34 1.00 12.43 -1.98
CA THR A 34 0.06 13.51 -2.33
C THR A 34 0.58 14.32 -3.51
N ILE A 35 1.86 14.74 -3.46
CA ILE A 35 2.53 15.44 -4.57
C ILE A 35 2.49 14.59 -5.85
N GLN A 36 2.82 13.29 -5.75
CA GLN A 36 2.76 12.38 -6.89
C GLN A 36 1.35 12.31 -7.50
N LEU A 37 0.32 12.19 -6.67
CA LEU A 37 -1.07 12.14 -7.13
C LEU A 37 -1.48 13.45 -7.82
N THR A 38 -1.18 14.60 -7.23
CA THR A 38 -1.49 15.92 -7.82
C THR A 38 -0.82 16.10 -9.19
N ASN A 39 0.44 15.68 -9.32
CA ASN A 39 1.17 15.74 -10.60
C ASN A 39 0.55 14.84 -11.68
N LEU A 40 -0.15 13.76 -11.28
CA LEU A 40 -0.85 12.87 -12.22
C LEU A 40 -2.25 13.38 -12.59
N LEU A 41 -2.88 14.18 -11.73
CA LEU A 41 -4.24 14.69 -11.96
C LEU A 41 -4.34 15.65 -13.15
N MET A 42 -3.36 16.54 -13.35
CA MET A 42 -3.37 17.47 -14.47
C MET A 42 -3.36 16.77 -15.85
N PRO A 43 -2.45 15.83 -16.15
CA PRO A 43 -2.51 15.07 -17.39
C PRO A 43 -3.69 14.10 -17.43
N LEU A 44 -4.18 13.61 -16.27
CA LEU A 44 -5.39 12.78 -16.23
C LEU A 44 -6.63 13.59 -16.62
N MET A 45 -6.76 14.83 -16.19
CA MET A 45 -7.89 15.70 -16.52
C MET A 45 -8.01 15.93 -18.03
N GLN A 46 -6.88 16.00 -18.75
CA GLN A 46 -6.87 16.14 -20.21
C GLN A 46 -7.31 14.88 -20.95
N ARG A 47 -7.00 13.68 -20.44
CA ARG A 47 -7.34 12.41 -21.09
C ARG A 47 -8.67 11.81 -20.62
N ASN A 48 -9.06 12.06 -19.37
CA ASN A 48 -10.26 11.55 -18.72
C ASN A 48 -10.65 12.42 -17.51
N ALA A 49 -11.33 13.52 -17.78
CA ALA A 49 -11.78 14.47 -16.74
C ALA A 49 -12.68 13.81 -15.69
N ALA A 50 -13.56 12.88 -16.07
CA ALA A 50 -14.46 12.21 -15.14
C ALA A 50 -13.69 11.38 -14.10
N GLU A 51 -12.65 10.65 -14.51
CA GLU A 51 -11.80 9.91 -13.57
C GLU A 51 -10.94 10.85 -12.72
N ALA A 52 -10.43 11.94 -13.29
CA ALA A 52 -9.71 12.96 -12.53
C ALA A 52 -10.56 13.56 -11.39
N HIS A 53 -11.83 13.89 -11.67
CA HIS A 53 -12.76 14.41 -10.66
C HIS A 53 -13.01 13.41 -9.54
N LYS A 54 -13.30 12.13 -9.86
CA LYS A 54 -13.50 11.09 -8.85
C LYS A 54 -12.28 10.91 -7.94
N ILE A 55 -11.08 10.86 -8.53
CA ILE A 55 -9.84 10.75 -7.78
C ILE A 55 -9.62 11.97 -6.90
N SER A 56 -9.94 13.18 -7.38
CA SER A 56 -9.84 14.41 -6.59
C SER A 56 -10.81 14.42 -5.40
N GLU A 57 -12.03 13.94 -5.57
CA GLU A 57 -13.01 13.79 -4.48
C GLU A 57 -12.51 12.79 -3.43
N GLU A 58 -12.07 11.60 -3.86
CA GLU A 58 -11.53 10.58 -2.97
C GLU A 58 -10.26 11.06 -2.24
N MET A 59 -9.38 11.80 -2.92
CA MET A 59 -8.21 12.44 -2.32
C MET A 59 -8.64 13.45 -1.24
N THR A 60 -9.64 14.29 -1.52
CA THR A 60 -10.16 15.28 -0.57
C THR A 60 -10.76 14.63 0.68
N THR A 61 -11.42 13.48 0.54
CA THR A 61 -11.92 12.71 1.71
C THR A 61 -10.80 12.07 2.54
N THR A 62 -9.62 11.90 1.95
CA THR A 62 -8.44 11.31 2.61
C THR A 62 -7.57 12.38 3.26
N MET A 63 -7.61 13.62 2.75
CA MET A 63 -6.93 14.77 3.35
C MET A 63 -7.43 15.03 4.78
N GLY A 64 -6.48 15.19 5.71
CA GLY A 64 -6.77 15.39 7.13
C GLY A 64 -6.85 14.10 7.95
N ARG A 65 -6.73 12.92 7.32
CA ARG A 65 -6.52 11.67 8.05
C ARG A 65 -5.05 11.59 8.51
N PRO A 66 -4.78 11.03 9.70
CA PRO A 66 -3.40 10.88 10.17
C PRO A 66 -2.62 9.93 9.25
N ALA A 67 -1.30 10.11 9.21
CA ALA A 67 -0.40 9.15 8.57
C ALA A 67 -0.60 7.76 9.20
N SER A 68 -0.97 6.81 8.34
CA SER A 68 -1.19 5.42 8.71
C SER A 68 -1.05 4.56 7.46
N ASP A 69 -0.76 3.28 7.62
CA ASP A 69 -0.64 2.37 6.49
C ASP A 69 -1.92 2.33 5.65
N GLN A 70 -3.08 2.51 6.29
CA GLN A 70 -4.36 2.64 5.59
C GLN A 70 -4.40 3.90 4.72
N THR A 71 -3.97 5.05 5.24
CA THR A 71 -3.92 6.31 4.49
C THR A 71 -2.97 6.19 3.30
N CYS A 72 -1.77 5.66 3.50
CA CYS A 72 -0.81 5.40 2.42
C CYS A 72 -1.38 4.45 1.35
N ALA A 73 -2.06 3.37 1.76
CA ALA A 73 -2.68 2.42 0.83
C ALA A 73 -3.85 3.02 0.03
N ILE A 74 -4.55 4.03 0.57
CA ILE A 74 -5.53 4.79 -0.20
C ILE A 74 -4.82 5.61 -1.29
N TYR A 75 -3.81 6.40 -0.92
CA TYR A 75 -3.04 7.17 -1.90
C TYR A 75 -2.42 6.28 -2.99
N ASP A 76 -1.86 5.11 -2.64
CA ASP A 76 -1.31 4.17 -3.62
C ASP A 76 -2.34 3.67 -4.63
N ARG A 77 -3.57 3.37 -4.16
CA ARG A 77 -4.67 2.98 -5.05
C ARG A 77 -5.08 4.13 -5.98
N LEU A 78 -5.15 5.35 -5.46
CA LEU A 78 -5.45 6.55 -6.25
C LEU A 78 -4.36 6.82 -7.30
N ILE A 79 -3.09 6.72 -6.92
CA ILE A 79 -1.94 6.87 -7.82
C ILE A 79 -1.95 5.80 -8.91
N ALA A 80 -2.21 4.54 -8.55
CA ALA A 80 -2.29 3.46 -9.51
C ALA A 80 -3.43 3.66 -10.51
N ARG A 81 -4.59 4.15 -10.06
CA ARG A 81 -5.70 4.54 -10.95
C ARG A 81 -5.33 5.71 -11.85
N ALA A 82 -4.71 6.75 -11.29
CA ALA A 82 -4.28 7.93 -12.04
C ALA A 82 -3.11 7.67 -13.01
N LYS A 83 -2.48 6.48 -12.99
CA LYS A 83 -1.47 6.04 -13.96
C LYS A 83 -2.05 5.19 -15.10
N ARG A 84 -3.25 4.64 -14.93
CA ARG A 84 -3.97 3.94 -16.01
C ARG A 84 -4.46 4.93 -17.05
#